data_AF-A0A842UCQ2-F1
#
_entry.id   AF-A0A842UCQ2-F1
#
_cell.length_a   1.000
_cell.length_b   1.000
_cell.length_c   1.000
_cell.angle_alpha   90.00
_cell.angle_beta   90.00
_cell.angle_gamma   90.00
#
_symmetry.space_group_name_H-M   'P 1'
#
loop_
_entity.id
_entity.type
_entity.pdbx_description
1 polymer ?
#
loop_
_entity_poly.entity_id
_entity_poly.type
_entity_poly.pdbx_seq_one_letter_code
_entity_poly.pdbx_strand_id
1 'polypeptide(L)'
;MEDRFISPPVEGYVVEVLCTFSNAPHANPRSLHLNDLLRKGLDSEGLIKREYLRITGDLALFVSGIFPDSLEVKSRSVAYDLGYYIDVGRKAYDNLNTLLYEELADNFPQIVDGLNEVSIDIRLTKRDMERYINRRKQIDARATRR
;
A
#
# COMPACT_ATOMS: atom_id res chain seq x y z
N MET A 1 11.84 22.97 -11.28
CA MET A 1 11.19 21.80 -10.66
C MET A 1 9.77 21.87 -11.17
N GLU A 2 9.44 21.11 -12.21
CA GLU A 2 8.08 21.13 -12.76
C GLU A 2 7.14 20.64 -11.67
N ASP A 3 6.16 21.46 -11.33
CA ASP A 3 5.06 21.11 -10.46
C ASP A 3 4.23 20.06 -11.23
N ARG A 4 4.55 18.78 -11.02
CA ARG A 4 3.92 17.68 -11.73
C ARG A 4 2.69 17.25 -10.95
N PHE A 5 1.59 17.89 -11.29
CA PHE A 5 0.27 17.59 -10.74
C PHE A 5 -0.19 16.21 -11.24
N ILE A 6 -0.33 15.26 -10.31
CA ILE A 6 -1.23 14.12 -10.51
C ILE A 6 -2.66 14.65 -10.67
N SER A 7 -3.49 13.98 -11.45
CA SER A 7 -4.85 14.42 -11.69
C SER A 7 -5.69 14.38 -10.40
N PRO A 8 -6.70 15.27 -10.23
CA PRO A 8 -7.55 15.26 -9.03
C PRO A 8 -8.22 13.91 -8.74
N PRO A 9 -8.65 13.10 -9.73
CA PRO A 9 -9.12 11.73 -9.49
C PRO A 9 -8.06 10.81 -8.88
N VAL A 10 -6.81 10.91 -9.32
CA VAL A 10 -5.69 10.12 -8.77
C VAL A 10 -5.38 10.56 -7.35
N GLU A 11 -5.31 11.87 -7.10
CA GLU A 11 -5.12 12.42 -5.75
C GLU A 11 -6.21 11.92 -4.79
N GLY A 12 -7.49 12.03 -5.20
CA GLY A 12 -8.62 11.53 -4.41
C GLY A 12 -8.54 10.03 -4.13
N TYR A 13 -8.10 9.23 -5.11
CA TYR A 13 -7.91 7.79 -4.94
C TYR A 13 -6.76 7.47 -3.98
N VAL A 14 -5.63 8.19 -4.05
CA VAL A 14 -4.52 8.03 -3.10
C VAL A 14 -5.00 8.29 -1.68
N VAL A 15 -5.77 9.37 -1.46
CA VAL A 15 -6.37 9.67 -0.15
C VAL A 15 -7.31 8.54 0.29
N GLU A 16 -8.13 7.99 -0.61
CA GLU A 16 -9.00 6.84 -0.33
C GLU A 16 -8.19 5.62 0.13
N VAL A 17 -7.08 5.29 -0.54
CA VAL A 17 -6.16 4.21 -0.14
C VAL A 17 -5.65 4.44 1.28
N LEU A 18 -5.15 5.64 1.59
CA LEU A 18 -4.64 5.97 2.92
C LEU A 18 -5.72 5.85 4.00
N CYS A 19 -6.92 6.39 3.74
CA CYS A 19 -8.05 6.28 4.63
C CYS A 19 -8.48 4.82 4.83
N THR A 20 -8.46 4.01 3.77
CA THR A 20 -8.84 2.60 3.81
C THR A 20 -7.91 1.82 4.75
N PHE A 21 -6.59 1.92 4.56
CA PHE A 21 -5.63 1.20 5.40
C PHE A 21 -5.50 1.77 6.81
N SER A 22 -5.83 3.05 7.01
CA SER A 22 -5.93 3.64 8.35
C SER A 22 -7.13 3.11 9.15
N ASN A 23 -8.21 2.73 8.45
CA ASN A 23 -9.47 2.27 9.06
C ASN A 23 -9.67 0.75 9.04
N ALA A 24 -8.86 -0.01 8.30
CA ALA A 24 -8.95 -1.47 8.16
C ALA A 24 -7.74 -2.23 8.76
N PRO A 25 -7.59 -2.27 10.10
CA PRO A 25 -6.40 -2.80 10.80
C PRO A 25 -6.21 -4.32 10.74
N HIS A 26 -7.14 -5.07 10.12
CA HIS A 26 -7.07 -6.53 10.00
C HIS A 26 -6.48 -7.03 8.69
N ALA A 27 -6.26 -6.14 7.70
CA ALA A 27 -5.46 -6.46 6.54
C ALA A 27 -3.99 -6.45 6.97
N ASN A 28 -3.53 -7.52 7.63
CA ASN A 28 -2.12 -7.66 7.96
C ASN A 28 -1.32 -7.64 6.65
N PRO A 29 -0.56 -6.57 6.34
CA PRO A 29 0.19 -6.46 5.09
C PRO A 29 1.22 -7.58 4.93
N ARG A 30 1.58 -8.23 6.05
CA ARG A 30 2.54 -9.34 6.11
C ARG A 30 1.91 -10.72 5.97
N SER A 31 0.58 -10.89 6.13
CA SER A 31 -0.06 -12.22 5.96
C SER A 31 -0.41 -12.54 4.52
N LEU A 32 -0.42 -11.53 3.65
CA LEU A 32 -0.59 -11.68 2.22
C LEU A 32 0.72 -11.25 1.57
N HIS A 33 1.50 -12.22 1.06
CA HIS A 33 2.65 -11.88 0.24
C HIS A 33 2.16 -11.13 -1.00
N LEU A 34 2.63 -9.90 -1.23
CA LEU A 34 2.25 -9.10 -2.40
C LEU A 34 2.39 -9.87 -3.72
N ASN A 35 3.41 -10.74 -3.84
CA ASN A 35 3.57 -11.66 -4.97
C ASN A 35 2.40 -12.63 -5.15
N ASP A 36 1.85 -13.15 -4.05
CA ASP A 36 0.71 -14.06 -4.11
C ASP A 36 -0.56 -13.34 -4.55
N LEU A 37 -0.77 -12.11 -4.10
CA LEU A 37 -1.89 -11.28 -4.54
C LEU A 37 -1.75 -10.91 -6.02
N LEU A 38 -0.55 -10.48 -6.43
CA LEU A 38 -0.26 -10.17 -7.83
C LEU A 38 -0.49 -11.39 -8.71
N ARG A 39 0.08 -12.54 -8.36
CA ARG A 39 -0.09 -13.81 -9.09
C ARG A 39 -1.57 -14.19 -9.19
N LYS A 40 -2.30 -14.18 -8.07
CA LYS A 40 -3.75 -14.48 -8.07
C LYS A 40 -4.52 -13.54 -8.98
N GLY A 41 -4.18 -12.25 -8.98
CA GLY A 41 -4.80 -11.27 -9.87
C GLY A 41 -4.53 -11.54 -11.34
N LEU A 42 -3.27 -11.82 -11.68
CA LEU A 42 -2.85 -12.13 -13.06
C LEU A 42 -3.45 -13.45 -13.59
N ASP A 43 -3.63 -14.44 -12.71
CA ASP A 43 -4.21 -15.75 -13.04
C ASP A 43 -5.75 -15.76 -13.04
N SER A 44 -6.39 -14.65 -12.62
CA SER A 44 -7.84 -14.50 -12.55
C SER A 44 -8.40 -13.73 -13.75
N GLU A 45 -9.73 -13.70 -13.87
CA GLU A 45 -10.44 -12.91 -14.88
C GLU A 45 -11.53 -12.02 -14.26
N GLY A 46 -12.01 -11.06 -15.05
CA GLY A 46 -13.15 -10.20 -14.70
C GLY A 46 -12.98 -9.44 -13.38
N LEU A 47 -14.02 -9.47 -12.56
CA LEU A 47 -14.07 -8.74 -11.28
C LEU A 47 -13.04 -9.25 -10.26
N ILE A 48 -12.75 -10.56 -10.29
CA ILE A 48 -11.80 -11.17 -9.36
C ILE A 48 -10.37 -10.68 -9.66
N LYS A 49 -9.99 -10.68 -10.94
CA LYS A 49 -8.73 -10.06 -11.40
C LYS A 49 -8.62 -8.62 -10.92
N ARG A 50 -9.66 -7.83 -11.20
CA ARG A 50 -9.69 -6.41 -10.86
C ARG A 50 -9.47 -6.19 -9.36
N GLU A 51 -10.17 -6.96 -8.52
CA GLU A 51 -10.07 -6.76 -7.06
C GLU A 51 -8.71 -7.18 -6.50
N TYR A 52 -8.15 -8.32 -6.95
CA TYR A 52 -6.81 -8.74 -6.50
C TYR A 52 -5.72 -7.76 -6.93
N LEU A 53 -5.76 -7.29 -8.18
CA LEU A 53 -4.78 -6.32 -8.68
C LEU A 53 -4.93 -4.96 -7.99
N ARG A 54 -6.16 -4.49 -7.78
CA ARG A 54 -6.43 -3.25 -7.04
C ARG A 54 -5.84 -3.32 -5.63
N ILE A 55 -6.18 -4.36 -4.86
CA ILE A 55 -5.66 -4.55 -3.50
C ILE A 55 -4.14 -4.68 -3.49
N THR A 56 -3.55 -5.34 -4.50
CA THR A 56 -2.09 -5.45 -4.63
C THR A 56 -1.43 -4.08 -4.80
N GLY A 57 -1.94 -3.26 -5.71
CA GLY A 57 -1.44 -1.90 -5.94
C GLY A 57 -1.63 -1.01 -4.71
N ASP A 58 -2.81 -1.02 -4.12
CA ASP A 58 -3.15 -0.21 -2.94
C ASP A 58 -2.25 -0.55 -1.74
N LEU A 59 -2.01 -1.85 -1.51
CA LEU A 59 -1.15 -2.32 -0.44
C LEU A 59 0.33 -1.96 -0.69
N ALA A 60 0.79 -2.12 -1.93
CA ALA A 60 2.14 -1.73 -2.32
C ALA A 60 2.37 -0.23 -2.11
N LEU A 61 1.40 0.60 -2.53
CA LEU A 61 1.45 2.06 -2.41
C LEU A 61 1.49 2.50 -0.95
N PHE A 62 0.59 1.97 -0.13
CA PHE A 62 0.51 2.30 1.28
C PHE A 62 1.79 1.95 2.04
N VAL A 63 2.34 0.75 1.81
CA VAL A 63 3.55 0.30 2.52
C VAL A 63 4.78 1.09 2.07
N SER A 64 4.97 1.28 0.75
CA SER A 64 6.13 1.98 0.20
C SER A 64 6.10 3.49 0.45
N GLY A 65 4.92 4.11 0.49
CA GLY A 65 4.76 5.55 0.67
C GLY A 65 4.61 6.01 2.12
N ILE A 66 4.14 5.18 3.06
CA ILE A 66 3.96 5.63 4.46
C ILE A 66 5.02 5.04 5.38
N PHE A 67 5.60 3.87 5.06
CA PHE A 67 6.52 3.18 5.96
C PHE A 67 7.80 2.70 5.27
N PRO A 68 8.57 3.59 4.62
CA PRO A 68 9.78 3.22 3.89
C PRO A 68 10.80 2.55 4.82
N ASP A 69 10.99 3.07 6.04
CA ASP A 69 11.89 2.51 7.07
C ASP A 69 11.51 1.09 7.51
N SER A 70 10.25 0.69 7.34
CA SER A 70 9.79 -0.65 7.69
C SER A 70 10.21 -1.72 6.68
N LEU A 71 10.61 -1.30 5.48
CA LEU A 71 11.08 -2.13 4.37
C LEU A 71 12.58 -2.46 4.48
N GLU A 72 13.38 -1.62 5.14
CA GLU A 72 14.83 -1.83 5.31
C GLU A 72 15.20 -2.97 6.26
N VAL A 73 14.21 -3.68 6.85
CA VAL A 73 14.47 -4.83 7.72
C VAL A 73 14.93 -6.01 6.86
N LYS A 74 16.25 -6.09 6.65
CA LYS A 74 16.99 -7.30 6.22
C LYS A 74 16.81 -8.42 7.26
N SER A 75 15.63 -9.00 7.35
CA SER A 75 15.48 -10.35 7.90
C SER A 75 16.05 -11.32 6.87
N ARG A 76 16.98 -12.19 7.31
CA ARG A 76 17.79 -13.14 6.50
C ARG A 76 17.02 -14.05 5.52
N SER A 77 15.71 -13.99 5.44
CA SER A 77 14.89 -14.86 4.59
C SER A 77 14.08 -14.16 3.51
N VAL A 78 13.94 -12.83 3.53
CA VAL A 78 13.17 -12.11 2.51
C VAL A 78 13.73 -10.70 2.34
N ALA A 79 14.41 -10.45 1.22
CA ALA A 79 14.93 -9.14 0.84
C ALA A 79 13.97 -8.48 -0.14
N TYR A 80 12.98 -7.75 0.37
CA TYR A 80 12.17 -6.85 -0.46
C TYR A 80 12.54 -5.42 -0.07
N ASP A 81 13.17 -4.70 -0.99
CA ASP A 81 13.49 -3.28 -0.83
C ASP A 81 12.32 -2.39 -1.31
N LEU A 82 12.45 -1.08 -1.13
CA LEU A 82 11.45 -0.11 -1.57
C LEU A 82 11.15 -0.24 -3.09
N GLY A 83 12.18 -0.48 -3.90
CA GLY A 83 12.05 -0.65 -5.35
C GLY A 83 11.16 -1.83 -5.73
N TYR A 84 11.29 -2.95 -5.01
CA TYR A 84 10.44 -4.11 -5.21
C TYR A 84 8.94 -3.81 -4.99
N TYR A 85 8.59 -3.04 -3.95
CA TYR A 85 7.19 -2.67 -3.70
C TYR A 85 6.66 -1.73 -4.79
N ILE A 86 7.49 -0.80 -5.25
CA ILE A 86 7.17 0.09 -6.38
C ILE A 86 6.88 -0.75 -7.63
N ASP A 87 7.76 -1.68 -7.99
CA ASP A 87 7.60 -2.50 -9.19
C ASP A 87 6.34 -3.37 -9.16
N VAL A 88 6.04 -3.98 -8.00
CA VAL A 88 4.82 -4.78 -7.82
C VAL A 88 3.57 -3.90 -7.92
N GLY A 89 3.57 -2.74 -7.27
CA GLY A 89 2.42 -1.83 -7.28
C GLY A 89 2.13 -1.28 -8.68
N ARG A 90 3.17 -0.84 -9.38
CA ARG A 90 3.09 -0.41 -10.79
C ARG A 90 2.49 -1.49 -11.67
N LYS A 91 3.05 -2.70 -11.59
CA LYS A 91 2.58 -3.84 -12.40
C LYS A 91 1.12 -4.19 -12.10
N ALA A 92 0.69 -4.07 -10.84
CA ALA A 92 -0.68 -4.35 -10.46
C ALA A 92 -1.66 -3.36 -11.09
N TYR A 93 -1.40 -2.05 -10.95
CA TYR A 93 -2.26 -1.01 -11.53
C TYR A 93 -2.24 -0.98 -13.06
N ASP A 94 -1.07 -1.19 -13.68
CA ASP A 94 -0.93 -1.28 -15.14
C ASP A 94 -1.83 -2.39 -15.75
N ASN A 95 -2.03 -3.49 -15.01
CA ASN A 95 -2.89 -4.59 -15.45
C ASN A 95 -4.41 -4.35 -15.26
N LEU A 96 -4.82 -3.21 -14.71
CA LEU A 96 -6.23 -2.84 -14.56
C LEU A 96 -6.81 -2.13 -15.79
N ASN A 97 -5.96 -1.57 -16.67
CA ASN A 97 -6.32 -0.96 -17.96
C ASN A 97 -7.45 0.09 -17.85
N THR A 98 -7.34 1.01 -16.89
CA THR A 98 -8.20 2.21 -16.86
C THR A 98 -7.31 3.43 -16.72
N LEU A 99 -7.75 4.57 -17.26
CA LEU A 99 -6.97 5.83 -17.24
C LEU A 99 -6.48 6.21 -15.84
N LEU A 100 -7.30 5.97 -14.80
CA LEU A 100 -6.94 6.24 -13.41
C LEU A 100 -5.79 5.35 -12.92
N TYR A 101 -5.84 4.05 -13.23
CA TYR A 101 -4.80 3.10 -12.79
C TYR A 101 -3.54 3.18 -13.66
N GLU A 102 -3.66 3.54 -14.93
CA GLU A 102 -2.52 3.85 -15.82
C GLU A 102 -1.73 5.04 -15.27
N GLU A 103 -2.41 6.15 -14.94
CA GLU A 103 -1.75 7.32 -14.35
C GLU A 103 -1.13 7.00 -12.98
N LEU A 104 -1.80 6.20 -12.14
CA LEU A 104 -1.24 5.69 -10.89
C LEU A 104 0.02 4.84 -11.11
N ALA A 105 0.04 3.98 -12.14
CA ALA A 105 1.19 3.14 -12.45
C ALA A 105 2.38 3.94 -13.01
N ASP A 106 2.10 4.95 -13.83
CA ASP A 106 3.10 5.84 -14.41
C ASP A 106 3.75 6.75 -13.36
N ASN A 107 2.94 7.26 -12.43
CA ASN A 107 3.36 8.19 -11.39
C ASN A 107 3.64 7.52 -10.04
N PHE A 108 3.62 6.18 -9.97
CA PHE A 108 3.75 5.45 -8.71
C PHE A 108 4.99 5.85 -7.90
N PRO A 109 6.22 5.92 -8.47
CA PRO A 109 7.40 6.33 -7.71
C PRO A 109 7.25 7.74 -7.13
N GLN A 110 6.71 8.68 -7.89
CA GLN A 110 6.54 10.08 -7.48
C GLN A 110 5.50 10.21 -6.37
N ILE A 111 4.40 9.44 -6.45
CA ILE A 111 3.39 9.40 -5.39
C ILE A 111 4.00 8.81 -4.12
N VAL A 112 4.79 7.74 -4.22
CA VAL A 112 5.51 7.14 -3.09
C VAL A 112 6.45 8.17 -2.44
N ASP A 113 7.22 8.91 -3.23
CA ASP A 113 8.12 9.97 -2.73
C ASP A 113 7.34 11.05 -1.98
N GLY A 114 6.25 11.57 -2.56
CA GLY A 114 5.42 12.59 -1.89
C GLY A 114 4.76 12.08 -0.61
N LEU A 115 4.29 10.82 -0.58
CA LEU A 115 3.77 10.20 0.64
C LEU A 115 4.86 10.02 1.69
N ASN A 116 6.09 9.70 1.30
CA ASN A 116 7.21 9.53 2.20
C ASN A 116 7.57 10.86 2.87
N GLU A 117 7.61 11.96 2.11
CA GLU A 117 7.81 13.31 2.64
C GLU A 117 6.75 13.65 3.69
N VAL A 118 5.47 13.42 3.37
CA VAL A 118 4.35 13.64 4.29
C VAL A 118 4.46 12.74 5.54
N SER A 119 4.87 11.49 5.40
CA SER A 119 5.04 10.55 6.52
C SER A 119 6.14 11.01 7.49
N ILE A 120 7.25 11.53 6.96
CA ILE A 120 8.36 12.10 7.73
C ILE A 120 7.86 13.32 8.52
N ASP A 121 7.11 14.22 7.88
CA ASP A 121 6.56 15.42 8.50
C ASP A 121 5.54 15.10 9.60
N ILE A 122 4.79 14.01 9.43
CA ILE A 122 3.77 13.55 10.40
C ILE A 122 4.40 12.66 11.51
N ARG A 123 5.71 12.36 11.47
CA ARG A 123 6.42 11.48 12.42
C ARG A 123 5.74 10.11 12.60
N LEU A 124 5.39 9.44 11.52
CA LEU A 124 4.91 8.05 11.57
C LEU A 124 6.10 7.09 11.52
N THR A 125 6.52 6.57 12.67
CA THR A 125 7.63 5.61 12.77
C THR A 125 7.11 4.17 12.84
N LYS A 126 7.99 3.19 12.56
CA LYS A 126 7.71 1.76 12.80
C LYS A 126 7.15 1.47 14.20
N ARG A 127 7.58 2.22 15.23
CA ARG A 127 7.05 2.09 16.60
C ARG A 127 5.59 2.52 16.68
N ASP A 128 5.15 3.45 15.85
CA ASP A 128 3.76 3.91 15.81
C ASP A 128 2.86 2.85 15.19
N MET A 129 3.34 2.10 14.18
CA MET A 129 2.66 0.91 13.68
C MET A 129 2.53 -0.19 14.75
N GLU A 130 3.62 -0.48 15.48
CA GLU A 130 3.58 -1.48 16.57
C GLU A 130 2.62 -1.05 17.69
N ARG A 131 2.64 0.24 18.09
CA ARG A 131 1.72 0.79 19.08
C ARG A 131 0.28 0.76 18.60
N TYR A 132 0.01 1.12 17.35
CA TYR A 132 -1.32 1.10 16.77
C TYR A 132 -1.88 -0.32 16.71
N ILE A 133 -1.13 -1.28 16.15
CA ILE A 133 -1.51 -2.70 16.06
C ILE A 133 -1.77 -3.26 17.47
N ASN A 134 -0.89 -2.99 18.44
CA ASN A 134 -1.05 -3.49 19.81
C ASN A 134 -2.25 -2.85 20.52
N ARG A 135 -2.46 -1.54 20.38
CA ARG A 135 -3.63 -0.83 20.95
C ARG A 135 -4.94 -1.39 20.41
N ARG A 136 -5.00 -1.71 19.11
CA ARG A 136 -6.24 -2.21 18.51
C ARG A 136 -6.53 -3.67 18.88
N LYS A 137 -5.52 -4.54 18.89
CA LYS A 137 -5.65 -5.91 19.44
C LYS A 137 -6.25 -5.92 20.85
N GLN A 138 -5.87 -4.96 21.70
CA GLN A 138 -6.43 -4.83 23.04
C GLN A 138 -7.91 -4.38 23.04
N ILE A 139 -8.32 -3.54 22.08
CA ILE A 139 -9.70 -3.10 21.93
C ILE A 139 -10.57 -4.25 21.43
N ASP A 140 -10.12 -4.97 20.40
CA ASP A 140 -10.86 -6.08 19.81
C ASP A 140 -11.01 -7.23 20.82
N ALA A 141 -9.94 -7.57 21.56
CA ALA A 141 -9.98 -8.57 22.63
C ALA A 141 -10.94 -8.20 23.79
N ARG A 142 -11.22 -6.91 23.99
CA ARG A 142 -12.24 -6.44 24.95
C ARG A 142 -13.65 -6.54 24.36
N ALA A 143 -13.80 -6.35 23.04
CA ALA A 143 -15.08 -6.47 22.35
C ALA A 143 -15.53 -7.93 22.19
N THR A 144 -14.62 -8.89 22.02
CA THR A 144 -14.95 -10.33 21.89
C THR A 144 -15.23 -11.04 23.22
N ARG A 145 -15.06 -10.37 24.36
CA ARG A 145 -15.32 -10.91 25.71
C ARG A 145 -16.67 -10.48 26.30
N ARG A 146 -17.51 -9.80 25.51
CA ARG A 146 -18.90 -9.44 25.83
C ARG A 146 -19.84 -10.22 24.94
#